data_AF-A0AAD3W013-F1
#
_entry.id   AF-A0AAD3W013-F1
#
_cell.length_a   1.000
_cell.length_b   1.000
_cell.length_c   1.000
_cell.angle_alpha   90.00
_cell.angle_beta   90.00
_cell.angle_gamma   90.00
#
_symmetry.space_group_name_H-M   'P 1'
#
loop_
_entity.id
_entity.type
_entity.pdbx_description
1 polymer ?
#
loop_
_entity_poly.entity_id
_entity_poly.type
_entity_poly.pdbx_seq_one_letter_code
_entity_poly.pdbx_strand_id
1 'polypeptide(L)' 'MSPKISAYYYIMHIIGVVVSIIIGVYTLSWSWILLKDNNRAGAAWSFLLAISSVAASLYYFIQHGFFP' A
#
# COMPACT_ATOMS: atom_id res chain seq x y z
N MET A 1 -17.25 12.64 -19.44
CA MET A 1 -16.71 11.26 -19.55
C MET A 1 -17.86 10.28 -19.67
N SER A 2 -17.77 9.27 -20.53
CA SER A 2 -18.80 8.22 -20.62
C SER A 2 -18.88 7.47 -19.27
N PRO A 3 -20.07 7.17 -18.75
CA PRO A 3 -20.25 6.52 -17.44
C PRO A 3 -19.50 5.17 -17.33
N LYS A 4 -19.26 4.47 -18.45
CA LYS A 4 -18.45 3.24 -18.50
C LYS A 4 -16.99 3.46 -18.12
N ILE A 5 -16.43 4.62 -18.47
CA ILE A 5 -15.04 4.98 -18.16
C ILE A 5 -14.92 5.29 -16.66
N SER A 6 -15.90 6.01 -16.08
CA SER A 6 -15.91 6.33 -14.65
C SER A 6 -15.99 5.08 -13.75
N ALA A 7 -16.82 4.10 -14.11
CA ALA A 7 -16.93 2.84 -13.36
C ALA A 7 -15.62 2.01 -13.39
N TYR A 8 -14.95 1.97 -14.55
CA TYR A 8 -13.66 1.29 -14.69
C TYR A 8 -12.58 1.90 -13.77
N TYR A 9 -12.48 3.23 -13.74
CA TYR A 9 -11.54 3.92 -12.85
C TYR A 9 -11.83 3.63 -11.37
N TYR A 10 -13.10 3.58 -10.98
CA TYR A 10 -13.51 3.27 -9.61
C TYR A 10 -13.16 1.83 -9.19
N ILE A 11 -13.34 0.85 -10.09
CA ILE A 11 -12.96 -0.55 -9.83
C ILE A 11 -11.44 -0.70 -9.71
N MET A 12 -10.68 -0.09 -10.63
CA MET A 12 -9.21 -0.10 -10.57
C MET A 12 -8.68 0.58 -9.31
N HIS A 13 -9.37 1.62 -8.84
CA HIS A 13 -9.09 2.29 -7.57
C HIS A 13 -9.27 1.35 -6.36
N ILE A 14 -10.40 0.65 -6.25
CA ILE A 14 -10.65 -0.31 -5.15
C ILE A 14 -9.57 -1.41 -5.15
N ILE A 15 -9.24 -1.95 -6.32
CA ILE A 15 -8.19 -2.97 -6.45
C ILE A 15 -6.85 -2.44 -5.94
N GLY A 16 -6.48 -1.21 -6.32
CA GLY A 16 -5.25 -0.57 -5.85
C GLY A 16 -5.19 -0.42 -4.33
N VAL A 17 -6.27 0.07 -3.70
CA VAL A 17 -6.36 0.19 -2.23
C VAL A 17 -6.17 -1.18 -1.56
N VAL A 18 -6.90 -2.19 -2.03
CA VAL A 18 -6.85 -3.55 -1.45
C VAL A 18 -5.46 -4.15 -1.57
N VAL A 19 -4.81 -4.04 -2.73
CA VAL A 19 -3.45 -4.53 -2.94
C VAL A 19 -2.45 -3.84 -2.01
N SER A 20 -2.53 -2.52 -1.84
CA SER A 20 -1.65 -1.78 -0.92
C SER A 20 -1.85 -2.19 0.54
N ILE A 21 -3.09 -2.45 0.98
CA ILE A 21 -3.37 -2.97 2.33
C ILE A 21 -2.74 -4.35 2.52
N ILE A 22 -2.92 -5.27 1.56
CA ILE A 22 -2.35 -6.63 1.63
C ILE A 22 -0.83 -6.57 1.74
N ILE A 23 -0.17 -5.76 0.90
CA ILE A 23 1.29 -5.58 0.93
C ILE A 23 1.74 -5.01 2.28
N GLY A 24 1.04 -3.99 2.79
CA GLY A 24 1.34 -3.38 4.09
C GLY A 24 1.25 -4.37 5.25
N VAL A 25 0.18 -5.16 5.31
CA VAL A 25 -0.01 -6.19 6.36
C VAL A 25 1.07 -7.27 6.25
N TYR A 26 1.39 -7.71 5.04
CA TYR A 26 2.40 -8.75 4.81
C TYR A 26 3.80 -8.29 5.22
N THR A 27 4.18 -7.08 4.84
CA THR A 27 5.49 -6.49 5.18
C THR A 27 5.64 -6.21 6.69
N LEU A 28 4.57 -5.78 7.38
CA LEU A 28 4.58 -5.64 8.84
C LEU A 28 4.73 -7.00 9.54
N SER A 29 4.01 -8.02 9.09
CA SER A 29 4.10 -9.38 9.62
C SER A 29 5.50 -9.96 9.44
N TRP A 30 6.11 -9.73 8.28
CA TRP A 30 7.49 -10.12 8.00
C TRP A 30 8.49 -9.36 8.88
N SER A 31 8.29 -8.07 9.08
CA SER A 31 9.12 -7.26 9.98
C SER A 31 9.10 -7.81 11.41
N TRP A 32 7.94 -8.25 11.89
CA TRP A 32 7.79 -8.87 13.21
C TRP A 32 8.54 -10.20 13.33
N ILE A 33 8.46 -11.07 12.31
CA ILE A 33 9.21 -12.33 12.27
C ILE A 33 10.72 -12.04 12.32
N LEU A 34 11.20 -11.09 11.52
CA LEU A 34 12.61 -10.72 11.50
C LEU A 34 13.09 -10.14 12.83
N LEU A 35 12.25 -9.39 13.56
CA LEU A 35 12.56 -8.94 14.92
C LEU A 35 12.70 -10.12 15.89
N LYS A 36 11.82 -11.12 15.78
CA LYS A 36 11.86 -12.33 16.59
C LYS A 36 13.14 -13.15 16.34
N ASP A 37 13.62 -13.16 15.11
CA ASP A 37 14.87 -13.82 14.70
C ASP A 37 16.13 -12.98 14.98
N ASN A 38 16.02 -11.88 15.75
CA ASN A 38 17.09 -10.90 15.99
C ASN A 38 17.68 -10.22 14.74
N ASN A 39 17.05 -10.37 13.57
CA ASN A 39 17.42 -9.67 12.34
C ASN A 39 16.80 -8.27 12.29
N ARG A 40 17.27 -7.40 13.18
CA ARG A 40 16.77 -6.02 13.32
C ARG A 40 16.95 -5.19 12.05
N ALA A 41 18.03 -5.42 11.29
CA ALA A 41 18.28 -4.73 10.04
C ALA A 41 17.22 -5.10 8.99
N GLY A 42 16.94 -6.39 8.80
CA GLY A 42 15.91 -6.85 7.87
C GLY A 42 14.50 -6.38 8.27
N ALA A 43 14.20 -6.35 9.57
CA ALA A 43 12.93 -5.83 10.08
C ALA A 43 12.78 -4.33 9.77
N ALA A 44 13.82 -3.53 9.98
CA ALA A 44 13.81 -2.10 9.69
C ALA A 44 13.61 -1.84 8.18
N TRP A 45 14.28 -2.60 7.32
CA TRP A 45 14.09 -2.50 5.86
C TRP A 45 12.66 -2.86 5.43
N SER A 46 12.11 -3.93 6.00
CA SER A 46 10.74 -4.39 5.69
C SER A 46 9.69 -3.37 6.16
N PHE A 47 9.93 -2.73 7.31
CA PHE A 47 9.09 -1.66 7.83
C PHE A 47 9.14 -0.39 6.98
N LEU A 48 10.34 0.03 6.55
CA LEU A 48 10.50 1.16 5.63
C LEU A 48 9.77 0.91 4.30
N LEU A 49 9.85 -0.30 3.75
CA LEU A 49 9.16 -0.68 2.53
C LEU A 49 7.62 -0.57 2.67
N ALA A 50 7.10 -0.98 3.83
CA ALA A 50 5.68 -0.86 4.15
C ALA A 50 5.23 0.61 4.13
N ILE A 51 5.96 1.48 4.83
CA ILE A 51 5.65 2.92 4.89
C ILE A 51 5.75 3.56 3.50
N SER A 52 6.81 3.27 2.74
CA SER A 52 6.98 3.82 1.38
C SER A 52 5.85 3.41 0.45
N SER A 53 5.36 2.17 0.54
CA SER A 53 4.24 1.68 -0.28
C SER A 53 2.92 2.38 0.05
N VAL A 54 2.65 2.60 1.35
CA VAL A 54 1.48 3.36 1.80
C VAL A 54 1.58 4.82 1.36
N ALA A 55 2.73 5.45 1.53
CA ALA A 55 2.96 6.84 1.14
C ALA A 55 2.84 7.05 -0.38
N ALA A 56 3.36 6.13 -1.19
CA ALA A 56 3.23 6.17 -2.65
C ALA A 56 1.76 6.04 -3.08
N SER A 57 1.02 5.16 -2.42
CA SER A 57 -0.42 5.03 -2.65
C SER A 57 -1.16 6.32 -2.27
N LEU A 58 -0.88 6.89 -1.09
CA LEU A 58 -1.45 8.16 -0.62
C LEU A 58 -1.17 9.32 -1.60
N TYR A 59 0.07 9.44 -2.07
CA TYR A 59 0.46 10.43 -3.06
C TYR A 59 -0.33 10.28 -4.37
N TYR A 60 -0.47 9.04 -4.85
CA TYR A 60 -1.30 8.74 -6.03
C TYR A 60 -2.76 9.19 -5.83
N PHE A 61 -3.35 8.93 -4.65
CA PHE A 61 -4.71 9.37 -4.33
C PHE A 61 -4.87 10.89 -4.32
N ILE A 62 -3.90 11.62 -3.74
CA ILE A 62 -3.91 13.10 -3.70
C ILE A 62 -3.84 13.67 -5.12
N GLN A 63 -2.95 13.15 -5.96
CA GLN A 63 -2.77 13.65 -7.34
C GLN A 63 -3.98 13.38 -8.25
N HIS A 64 -4.72 12.31 -7.99
CA HIS A 64 -5.84 11.88 -8.83
C HIS A 64 -7.21 12.26 -8.26
N GLY A 65 -7.26 13.11 -7.23
CA GLY A 65 -8.50 13.65 -6.68
C GLY A 65 -9.41 12.59 -6.04
N PHE A 66 -8.84 11.49 -5.54
CA PHE A 66 -9.57 10.39 -4.90
C PHE A 66 -9.67 10.54 -3.38
N PHE A 67 -9.20 11.67 -2.83
CA PHE A 67 -9.52 12.06 -1.46
C PHE A 67 -10.91 12.73 -1.44
N PRO A 68 -11.79 12.42 -0.47
CA PRO A 68 -13.02 13.19 -0.28
C PRO A 68 -12.75 14.66 0.00
#